data_AF-A0A3D2Z370-F1
#
_entry.id   AF-A0A3D2Z370-F1
#
_cell.length_a   1.000
_cell.length_b   1.000
_cell.length_c   1.000
_cell.angle_alpha   90.00
_cell.angle_beta   90.00
_cell.angle_gamma   90.00
#
_symmetry.space_group_name_H-M   'P 1'
#
loop_
_entity.id
_entity.type
_entity.pdbx_description
1 polymer ?
#
loop_
_entity_poly.entity_id
_entity_poly.type
_entity_poly.pdbx_seq_one_letter_code
_entity_poly.pdbx_strand_id
1 'polypeptide(L)' 'MISESTLNPEQRSAATHGVGPALVLAGPGTGKTTTLVERYVHLLRNGVDPGHTQ' A
#
# COMPACT_ATOMS: atom_id res chain seq x y z
N MET A 1 -5.83 11.77 -11.81
CA MET A 1 -6.24 12.22 -10.46
C MET A 1 -6.49 10.95 -9.67
N ILE A 2 -5.52 10.51 -8.85
CA ILE A 2 -5.71 9.31 -8.03
C ILE A 2 -6.64 9.70 -6.88
N SER A 3 -7.81 9.07 -6.86
CA SER A 3 -8.84 9.22 -5.83
C SER A 3 -8.22 9.05 -4.45
N GLU A 4 -8.46 9.99 -3.53
CA GLU A 4 -8.20 9.74 -2.12
C GLU A 4 -9.07 8.56 -1.70
N SER A 5 -8.46 7.37 -1.62
CA SER A 5 -9.14 6.20 -1.12
C SER A 5 -9.06 6.22 0.41
N THR A 6 -10.21 6.35 1.07
CA THR A 6 -10.27 6.30 2.54
C THR A 6 -9.99 4.86 2.98
N LEU A 7 -8.71 4.51 3.14
CA LEU A 7 -8.30 3.21 3.65
C LEU A 7 -8.86 2.99 5.07
N ASN A 8 -9.38 1.78 5.32
CA ASN A 8 -9.68 1.36 6.69
C ASN A 8 -8.37 1.17 7.49
N PRO A 9 -8.43 0.98 8.83
CA PRO A 9 -7.22 0.86 9.65
C PRO A 9 -6.27 -0.26 9.24
N GLU A 10 -6.80 -1.43 8.85
CA GLU A 10 -6.00 -2.58 8.43
C GLU A 10 -5.30 -2.34 7.09
N GLN A 11 -6.01 -1.78 6.12
CA GLN A 11 -5.47 -1.39 4.83
C GLN A 11 -4.44 -0.28 4.98
N ARG A 12 -4.68 0.70 5.85
CA ARG A 12 -3.72 1.77 6.17
C ARG A 12 -2.45 1.19 6.77
N SER A 13 -2.57 0.31 7.74
CA SER A 13 -1.43 -0.40 8.36
C SER A 13 -0.61 -1.17 7.32
N ALA A 14 -1.26 -1.89 6.41
CA ALA A 14 -0.59 -2.59 5.31
C ALA A 14 0.07 -1.63 4.30
N ALA A 15 -0.61 -0.54 3.94
CA ALA A 15 -0.09 0.45 3.00
C ALA A 15 1.13 1.20 3.55
N THR A 16 1.15 1.47 4.86
CA THR A 16 2.25 2.17 5.54
C THR A 16 3.24 1.22 6.24
N HIS A 17 3.18 -0.08 5.98
CA HIS A 17 4.14 -1.02 6.55
C HIS A 17 5.56 -0.63 6.11
N GLY A 18 6.48 -0.58 7.07
CA GLY A 18 7.85 -0.12 6.87
C GLY A 18 8.73 -1.08 6.07
N VAL A 19 10.00 -1.15 6.45
CA VAL A 19 11.01 -1.94 5.74
C VAL A 19 10.84 -3.43 6.04
N GLY A 20 11.00 -4.25 5.00
CA GLY A 20 10.96 -5.71 5.10
C GLY A 20 9.74 -6.33 4.43
N PRO A 21 9.71 -7.67 4.33
CA PRO A 21 8.60 -8.39 3.72
C PRO A 21 7.36 -8.34 4.62
N ALA A 22 6.18 -8.25 4.00
CA ALA A 22 4.89 -8.27 4.67
C ALA A 22 3.93 -9.26 3.99
N LEU A 23 3.12 -9.94 4.81
CA LEU A 23 2.02 -10.80 4.34
C LEU A 23 0.68 -10.17 4.74
N VAL A 24 -0.15 -9.87 3.75
CA VAL A 24 -1.51 -9.34 3.96
C VAL A 24 -2.52 -10.41 3.55
N LEU A 25 -3.26 -10.93 4.51
CA LEU A 25 -4.35 -11.87 4.27
C LEU A 25 -5.65 -11.10 4.01
N ALA A 26 -6.25 -11.30 2.84
CA ALA A 26 -7.40 -10.51 2.39
C ALA A 26 -8.37 -11.34 1.54
N GLY A 27 -9.65 -11.32 1.90
CA GLY A 27 -10.74 -11.97 1.15
C GLY A 27 -11.07 -11.28 -0.18
N PRO A 28 -11.87 -11.89 -1.07
CA PRO A 28 -12.35 -11.23 -2.29
C PRO A 28 -13.07 -9.91 -1.98
N GLY A 29 -12.87 -8.87 -2.81
CA GLY A 29 -13.55 -7.58 -2.66
C GLY A 29 -13.05 -6.67 -1.52
N THR A 30 -12.07 -7.07 -0.70
CA THR A 30 -11.62 -6.28 0.46
C THR A 30 -10.62 -5.16 0.11
N GLY A 31 -10.59 -4.70 -1.14
CA GLY A 31 -9.74 -3.58 -1.56
C GLY A 31 -8.23 -3.87 -1.69
N LYS A 32 -7.82 -5.12 -1.97
CA LYS A 32 -6.40 -5.50 -2.16
C LYS A 32 -5.64 -4.58 -3.11
N THR A 33 -6.21 -4.30 -4.28
CA THR A 33 -5.62 -3.42 -5.29
C THR A 33 -5.46 -2.01 -4.74
N THR A 34 -6.48 -1.48 -4.08
CA THR A 34 -6.43 -0.15 -3.43
C THR A 34 -5.30 -0.08 -2.41
N THR A 35 -5.18 -1.09 -1.54
CA THR A 35 -4.09 -1.17 -0.56
C THR A 35 -2.71 -1.19 -1.22
N LEU A 36 -2.54 -1.94 -2.32
CA LEU A 36 -1.27 -2.01 -3.06
C LEU A 36 -0.93 -0.67 -3.74
N VAL A 37 -1.91 0.00 -4.33
CA VAL A 37 -1.72 1.32 -4.95
C VAL A 37 -1.32 2.35 -3.89
N GLU A 38 -2.00 2.37 -2.75
CA GLU A 38 -1.66 3.29 -1.66
C GLU A 38 -0.29 2.97 -1.04
N ARG A 39 0.10 1.69 -0.96
CA ARG A 39 1.46 1.30 -0.57
C ARG A 39 2.50 1.88 -1.53
N TYR A 40 2.25 1.75 -2.84
CA TYR A 40 3.15 2.30 -3.85
C TYR A 40 3.27 3.82 -3.73
N VAL A 41 2.14 4.53 -3.59
CA VAL A 41 2.12 5.98 -3.35
C VAL A 41 2.86 6.35 -2.06
N HIS A 42 2.69 5.58 -0.98
CA HIS A 42 3.41 5.80 0.27
C HIS A 42 4.93 5.66 0.11
N LEU A 43 5.39 4.62 -0.58
CA LEU A 43 6.82 4.41 -0.86
C LEU A 43 7.40 5.54 -1.71
N LEU A 44 6.69 5.99 -2.75
CA LEU A 44 7.11 7.14 -3.56
C LEU A 44 7.21 8.42 -2.73
N ARG A 45 6.24 8.68 -1.86
CA ARG A 45 6.25 9.85 -0.95
C ARG A 45 7.41 9.80 0.04
N ASN A 46 7.88 8.61 0.40
CA ASN A 46 9.04 8.41 1.27
C ASN A 46 10.37 8.38 0.50
N GLY A 47 10.38 8.68 -0.81
CA GLY A 47 11.60 8.79 -1.62
C GLY A 47 12.17 7.45 -2.09
N VAL A 48 11.39 6.37 -2.06
CA VAL A 48 11.81 5.09 -2.65
C VAL A 48 11.82 5.21 -4.17
N ASP A 49 12.94 4.84 -4.78
CA ASP A 49 13.09 4.79 -6.23
C ASP A 49 12.22 3.66 -6.80
N PRO A 50 11.24 3.96 -7.69
CA PRO A 50 10.40 2.95 -8.32
C PRO A 50 11.19 1.95 -9.20
N GLY A 51 12.41 2.28 -9.62
CA GLY A 51 13.30 1.36 -10.35
C GLY A 51 13.98 0.31 -9.45
N HIS A 52 13.94 0.50 -8.13
CA HIS A 52 14.56 -0.37 -7.11
C HIS A 52 13.55 -0.99 -6.14
N THR A 53 12.29 -1.16 -6.56
CA THR A 53 11.31 -1.91 -5.76
C THR A 53 11.61 -3.41 -5.84
N GLN A 54 12.04 -4.00 -4.72
CA GLN A 54 12.18 -5.46 -4.56
C GLN A 54 10.82 -6.14 -4.36
#